data_AF-A0A958UTA7-F1
#
_entry.id   AF-A0A958UTA7-F1
#
_cell.length_a   1.000
_cell.length_b   1.000
_cell.length_c   1.000
_cell.angle_alpha   90.00
_cell.angle_beta   90.00
_cell.angle_gamma   90.00
#
_symmetry.space_group_name_H-M   'P 1'
#
loop_
_entity.id
_entity.type
_entity.pdbx_description
1 polymer ?
#
loop_
_entity_poly.entity_id
_entity_poly.type
_entity_poly.pdbx_seq_one_letter_code
_entity_poly.pdbx_strand_id
1 'polypeptide(L)'
;KEEYNALKNIVAEQWKNLDDYEDPFHTDAAYQIEVVFDWFDYEQLDASDCFESFADYKKENPKLFTKERKDLIWKTANAIAGSFAGKNKSEVIMLAKLKMLLDN
;
A
#
# COMPACT_ATOMS: atom_id res chain seq x y z
N LYS A 1 2.33 -15.89 -4.52
CA LYS A 1 3.57 -15.66 -5.33
C LYS A 1 3.37 -14.72 -6.51
N GLU A 2 2.32 -14.87 -7.34
CA GLU A 2 2.00 -13.87 -8.40
C GLU A 2 1.65 -12.49 -7.82
N GLU A 3 1.06 -12.51 -6.63
CA GLU A 3 0.61 -11.39 -5.81
C GLU A 3 1.77 -10.47 -5.43
N TYR A 4 2.86 -11.08 -4.97
CA TYR A 4 4.08 -10.38 -4.60
C TYR A 4 4.75 -9.80 -5.84
N ASN A 5 4.78 -10.52 -6.97
CA ASN A 5 5.35 -10.00 -8.22
C ASN A 5 4.55 -8.81 -8.79
N ALA A 6 3.21 -8.84 -8.71
CA ALA A 6 2.38 -7.71 -9.11
C ALA A 6 2.64 -6.50 -8.20
N LEU A 7 2.73 -6.72 -6.89
CA LEU A 7 3.12 -5.69 -5.92
C LEU A 7 4.51 -5.10 -6.25
N LYS A 8 5.53 -5.94 -6.45
CA LYS A 8 6.90 -5.50 -6.81
C LYS A 8 6.89 -4.61 -8.05
N ASN A 9 6.20 -5.03 -9.10
CA ASN A 9 6.15 -4.27 -10.36
C ASN A 9 5.43 -2.92 -10.18
N ILE A 10 4.26 -2.92 -9.53
CA ILE A 10 3.48 -1.69 -9.32
C ILE A 10 4.24 -0.71 -8.44
N VAL A 11 4.86 -1.20 -7.38
CA VAL A 11 5.60 -0.37 -6.45
C VAL A 11 6.86 0.19 -7.12
N ALA A 12 7.64 -0.63 -7.83
CA ALA A 12 8.82 -0.17 -8.57
C ALA A 12 8.51 0.79 -9.72
N GLU A 13 7.32 0.70 -10.34
CA GLU A 13 6.93 1.60 -11.43
C GLU A 13 6.27 2.90 -10.94
N GLN A 14 5.45 2.84 -9.88
CA GLN A 14 4.63 3.97 -9.45
C GLN A 14 5.26 4.78 -8.30
N TRP A 15 6.05 4.15 -7.42
CA TRP A 15 6.61 4.80 -6.24
C TRP A 15 8.01 5.40 -6.48
N LYS A 16 8.70 4.94 -7.54
CA LYS A 16 10.06 5.37 -7.89
C LYS A 16 10.20 6.85 -8.26
N ASN A 17 9.12 7.53 -8.60
CA ASN A 17 9.12 8.95 -9.00
C ASN A 17 8.59 9.91 -7.91
N LEU A 18 8.27 9.41 -6.71
CA LEU A 18 7.72 10.24 -5.63
C LEU A 18 8.75 10.72 -4.62
N ASP A 19 9.94 10.12 -4.63
CA ASP A 19 11.02 10.49 -3.74
C ASP A 19 12.12 11.25 -4.50
N ASP A 20 12.14 12.57 -4.31
CA ASP A 20 13.42 13.31 -4.19
C ASP A 20 14.15 12.93 -2.88
N TYR A 21 13.54 12.07 -2.04
CA TYR A 21 14.13 11.53 -0.82
C TYR A 21 14.96 10.28 -1.14
N GLU A 22 16.22 10.50 -1.47
CA GLU A 22 17.23 9.45 -1.30
C GLU A 22 17.41 9.21 0.20
N ASP A 23 16.84 8.11 0.72
CA ASP A 23 17.26 7.56 2.01
C ASP A 23 18.81 7.42 1.99
N PRO A 24 19.55 7.77 3.06
CA PRO A 24 21.01 7.61 3.16
C PRO A 24 21.61 6.24 2.76
N PHE A 25 20.77 5.23 2.53
CA PHE A 25 21.16 3.91 2.04
C PHE A 25 20.88 3.68 0.53
N HIS A 26 20.47 4.71 -0.22
CA HIS A 26 20.04 4.61 -1.63
C HIS A 26 19.04 3.48 -1.89
N THR A 27 18.25 3.14 -0.87
CA THR A 27 17.32 2.02 -0.91
C THR A 27 16.00 2.54 -1.45
N ASP A 28 15.66 2.13 -2.68
CA ASP A 28 14.41 2.48 -3.35
C ASP A 28 13.23 2.19 -2.41
N ALA A 29 12.29 3.12 -2.27
CA ALA A 29 11.06 2.95 -1.48
C ALA A 29 10.35 1.64 -1.82
N ALA A 30 10.51 1.15 -3.04
CA ALA A 30 10.04 -0.16 -3.45
C ALA A 30 10.59 -1.32 -2.63
N TYR A 31 11.89 -1.31 -2.35
CA TYR A 31 12.53 -2.35 -1.54
C TYR A 31 12.06 -2.31 -0.08
N GLN A 32 11.86 -1.12 0.49
CA GLN A 32 11.35 -1.00 1.85
C GLN A 32 9.92 -1.55 1.96
N ILE A 33 9.07 -1.24 0.98
CA ILE A 33 7.69 -1.77 0.92
C ILE A 33 7.71 -3.30 0.82
N GLU A 34 8.56 -3.87 -0.04
CA GLU A 34 8.74 -5.32 -0.15
C GLU A 34 9.10 -5.97 1.19
N VAL A 35 10.12 -5.46 1.89
CA VAL A 35 10.56 -6.00 3.19
C VAL A 35 9.44 -5.96 4.22
N VAL A 36 8.65 -4.88 4.27
CA VAL A 36 7.52 -4.77 5.19
C VAL A 36 6.41 -5.77 4.84
N PHE A 37 6.13 -5.98 3.56
CA PHE A 37 5.16 -6.99 3.14
C PHE A 37 5.61 -8.41 3.49
N ASP A 38 6.89 -8.74 3.29
CA ASP A 38 7.45 -10.04 3.69
C ASP A 38 7.36 -10.25 5.21
N TRP A 39 7.60 -9.19 6.00
CA TRP A 39 7.43 -9.25 7.45
C TRP A 39 5.97 -9.48 7.86
N PHE A 40 5.01 -8.80 7.22
CA PHE A 40 3.59 -8.98 7.50
C PHE A 40 3.08 -10.37 7.14
N ASP A 41 3.57 -10.96 6.04
CA ASP A 41 3.27 -12.34 5.66
C ASP A 41 3.90 -13.34 6.64
N TYR A 42 5.15 -13.12 7.05
CA TYR A 42 5.83 -13.98 8.03
C TYR A 42 5.09 -14.01 9.38
N GLU A 43 4.67 -12.84 9.86
CA GLU A 43 3.93 -12.70 11.12
C GLU A 43 2.44 -13.09 10.99
N GLN A 44 1.97 -13.41 9.79
CA GLN A 44 0.57 -13.77 9.49
C GLN A 44 -0.43 -12.74 10.06
N LEU A 45 -0.12 -11.46 9.88
CA LEU A 45 -0.95 -10.37 10.41
C LEU A 45 -2.34 -10.35 9.75
N ASP A 46 -3.37 -10.05 10.54
CA ASP A 46 -4.73 -9.90 10.01
C ASP A 46 -4.84 -8.60 9.20
N ALA A 47 -5.44 -8.70 8.01
CA ALA A 47 -5.60 -7.55 7.13
C ALA A 47 -6.43 -6.43 7.76
N SER A 48 -7.39 -6.76 8.64
CA SER A 48 -8.21 -5.78 9.36
C SER A 48 -7.37 -5.02 10.38
N ASP A 49 -6.53 -5.72 11.14
CA ASP A 49 -5.62 -5.10 12.13
C ASP A 49 -4.60 -4.18 11.43
N CYS A 50 -4.04 -4.60 10.30
CA CYS A 50 -3.17 -3.76 9.46
C CYS A 50 -3.89 -2.50 8.97
N PHE A 51 -5.18 -2.61 8.61
CA PHE A 51 -5.96 -1.47 8.16
C PHE A 51 -6.30 -0.50 9.29
N GLU A 52 -6.65 -0.99 10.48
CA GLU A 52 -6.90 -0.14 11.64
C GLU A 52 -5.63 0.63 12.03
N SER A 53 -4.48 -0.05 12.08
CA SER A 53 -3.18 0.59 12.32
C SER A 53 -2.86 1.67 11.28
N PHE A 54 -3.12 1.41 9.98
CA PHE A 54 -2.97 2.41 8.93
C PHE A 54 -3.92 3.61 9.10
N ALA A 55 -5.18 3.35 9.49
CA ALA A 55 -6.17 4.40 9.72
C ALA A 55 -5.78 5.33 10.87
N ASP A 56 -5.26 4.76 11.96
CA ASP A 56 -4.73 5.51 13.09
C ASP A 56 -3.51 6.33 12.68
N TYR A 57 -2.55 5.74 11.97
CA TYR A 57 -1.38 6.45 11.47
C TYR A 57 -1.75 7.64 10.58
N LYS A 58 -2.75 7.48 9.70
CA LYS A 58 -3.28 8.59 8.88
C LYS A 58 -3.87 9.71 9.72
N LYS A 59 -4.63 9.35 10.75
CA LYS A 59 -5.28 10.30 11.66
C LYS A 59 -4.26 11.10 12.48
N GLU A 60 -3.18 10.45 12.90
CA GLU A 60 -2.09 11.08 13.64
C GLU A 60 -1.19 11.95 12.75
N ASN A 61 -1.06 11.60 11.46
CA ASN A 61 -0.14 12.26 10.52
C ASN A 61 -0.82 12.86 9.28
N PRO A 62 -1.88 13.67 9.41
CA PRO A 62 -2.69 14.11 8.27
C PRO A 62 -1.89 14.90 7.22
N LYS A 63 -0.83 15.61 7.64
CA LYS A 63 0.05 16.39 6.76
C LYS A 63 0.87 15.53 5.78
N LEU A 64 1.12 14.26 6.14
CA LEU A 64 1.83 13.33 5.27
C LEU A 64 0.95 12.81 4.13
N PHE A 65 -0.38 12.87 4.27
CA PHE A 65 -1.34 12.35 3.29
C PHE A 65 -1.80 13.44 2.33
N THR A 66 -0.86 13.93 1.50
CA THR A 66 -1.16 14.84 0.39
C THR A 66 -2.08 14.16 -0.63
N LYS A 67 -2.73 14.97 -1.49
CA LYS A 67 -3.58 14.45 -2.55
C LYS A 67 -2.86 13.43 -3.43
N GLU A 68 -1.63 13.74 -3.82
CA GLU A 68 -0.79 12.86 -4.66
C GLU A 68 -0.47 11.55 -3.95
N ARG A 69 -0.12 11.59 -2.65
CA ARG A 69 0.15 10.37 -1.88
C ARG A 69 -1.11 9.53 -1.69
N LYS A 70 -2.26 10.14 -1.42
CA LYS A 70 -3.55 9.44 -1.33
C LYS A 70 -3.92 8.76 -2.64
N ASP A 71 -3.75 9.45 -3.77
CA ASP A 71 -4.02 8.90 -5.11
C ASP A 71 -3.09 7.73 -5.44
N LEU A 72 -1.82 7.82 -5.06
CA LEU A 72 -0.85 6.73 -5.24
C LEU A 72 -1.21 5.50 -4.40
N ILE A 73 -1.51 5.68 -3.11
CA ILE A 73 -1.93 4.58 -2.22
C ILE A 73 -3.15 3.88 -2.83
N TRP A 74 -4.14 4.66 -3.27
CA TRP A 74 -5.34 4.13 -3.91
C TRP A 74 -5.04 3.34 -5.19
N LYS A 75 -4.24 3.90 -6.10
CA LYS A 75 -3.85 3.23 -7.36
C LYS A 75 -3.13 1.92 -7.08
N THR A 76 -2.21 1.92 -6.12
CA THR A 76 -1.42 0.75 -5.72
C THR A 76 -2.32 -0.35 -5.19
N ALA A 77 -3.17 -0.04 -4.21
CA ALA A 77 -4.11 -1.01 -3.64
C ALA A 77 -5.09 -1.55 -4.69
N ASN A 78 -5.63 -0.69 -5.56
CA ASN A 78 -6.57 -1.10 -6.60
C ASN A 78 -5.90 -1.97 -7.68
N ALA A 79 -4.65 -1.68 -8.04
CA ALA A 79 -3.89 -2.48 -9.00
C ALA A 79 -3.49 -3.85 -8.42
N ILE A 80 -3.11 -3.92 -7.14
CA ILE A 80 -2.86 -5.19 -6.45
C ILE A 80 -4.15 -6.04 -6.46
N ALA A 81 -5.27 -5.51 -5.96
CA ALA A 81 -6.54 -6.23 -5.96
C ALA A 81 -7.04 -6.60 -7.38
N GLY A 82 -6.74 -5.79 -8.39
CA GLY A 82 -7.07 -6.06 -9.79
C GLY A 82 -6.20 -7.12 -10.45
N SER A 83 -4.98 -7.37 -9.94
CA SER A 83 -4.09 -8.44 -10.40
C SER A 83 -4.60 -9.83 -10.01
N PHE A 84 -5.52 -9.91 -9.04
CA PHE A 84 -6.20 -11.14 -8.69
C PHE A 84 -7.41 -11.37 -9.61
N ALA A 85 -7.35 -12.42 -10.42
CA ALA A 85 -8.40 -12.81 -11.38
C ALA A 85 -9.71 -13.32 -10.73
N GLY A 86 -9.91 -13.11 -9.43
CA GLY A 86 -11.12 -13.44 -8.71
C GLY A 86 -11.42 -12.36 -7.70
N LYS A 87 -12.34 -11.44 -8.03
CA LYS A 87 -12.83 -10.41 -7.11
C LYS A 87 -13.44 -11.07 -5.88
N ASN A 88 -12.63 -11.33 -4.86
CA ASN A 88 -13.15 -11.80 -3.58
C ASN A 88 -13.97 -10.65 -2.98
N LYS A 89 -15.15 -10.97 -2.43
CA LYS A 89 -16.02 -9.96 -1.84
C LYS A 89 -15.31 -9.21 -0.70
N SER A 90 -14.43 -9.88 0.03
CA SER A 90 -13.64 -9.29 1.11
C SER A 90 -12.68 -8.20 0.61
N GLU A 91 -11.98 -8.43 -0.51
CA GLU A 91 -11.04 -7.46 -1.09
C GLU A 91 -11.75 -6.22 -1.62
N VAL A 92 -12.91 -6.38 -2.26
CA VAL A 92 -13.74 -5.26 -2.73
C VAL A 92 -14.22 -4.41 -1.56
N ILE A 93 -14.64 -5.05 -0.46
CA ILE A 93 -15.05 -4.34 0.77
C ILE A 93 -13.86 -3.57 1.35
N MET A 94 -12.68 -4.18 1.38
CA MET A 94 -11.47 -3.57 1.92
C MET A 94 -11.01 -2.35 1.10
N LEU A 95 -11.04 -2.46 -0.23
CA LEU A 95 -10.80 -1.32 -1.12
C LEU A 95 -11.80 -0.19 -0.89
N ALA A 96 -13.10 -0.50 -0.75
CA ALA A 96 -14.10 0.51 -0.49
C ALA A 96 -13.82 1.26 0.84
N LYS A 97 -13.46 0.53 1.90
CA LYS A 97 -13.05 1.12 3.19
C LYS A 97 -11.82 2.01 3.04
N LEU A 98 -10.80 1.56 2.31
CA LEU A 98 -9.59 2.34 2.04
C LEU A 98 -9.92 3.64 1.27
N LYS A 99 -10.78 3.57 0.26
CA LYS A 99 -11.18 4.75 -0.51
C LYS A 99 -11.86 5.80 0.37
N MET A 100 -12.82 5.37 1.20
CA MET A 100 -13.50 6.25 2.15
C MET A 100 -12.53 6.86 3.17
N LEU A 101 -11.58 6.06 3.67
CA LEU A 101 -10.57 6.52 4.61
C LEU A 101 -9.67 7.60 3.99
N LEU A 102 -9.29 7.47 2.72
CA LEU A 102 -8.42 8.41 2.01
C LEU A 102 -9.17 9.69 1.59
N ASP A 103 -10.45 9.60 1.27
CA ASP A 103 -11.27 10.77 0.87
C ASP A 103 -11.63 11.67 2.06
N ASN A 104 -11.63 11.13 3.28
CA ASN A 104 -11.72 11.89 4.54
C ASN A 104 -10.39 12.58 4.92
#